data_AF-A0A966C9I9-F1
#
_entry.id   AF-A0A966C9I9-F1
#
_cell.length_a   1.000
_cell.length_b   1.000
_cell.length_c   1.000
_cell.angle_alpha   90.00
_cell.angle_beta   90.00
_cell.angle_gamma   90.00
#
_symmetry.space_group_name_H-M   'P 1'
#
loop_
_entity.id
_entity.type
_entity.pdbx_description
1 polymer ?
#
loop_
_entity_poly.entity_id
_entity_poly.type
_entity_poly.pdbx_seq_one_letter_code
_entity_poly.pdbx_strand_id
1 'polypeptide(L)'
;VIFWHSQANAVYASECTNGVLPDTITLMETYAQAANYKSVATFDAYPVTGDAEGWLASIGIPAITVELANHESTEWDKNLAGIKAVLRTYIGK
;
A
#
# COMPACT_ATOMS: atom_id res chain seq x y z
N VAL A 1 0.68 7.82 1.56
CA VAL A 1 1.97 7.36 2.16
C VAL A 1 2.15 5.89 1.82
N ILE A 2 3.39 5.41 1.68
CA ILE A 2 3.67 4.03 1.28
C ILE A 2 4.69 3.46 2.26
N PHE A 3 4.39 2.31 2.86
CA PHE A 3 5.31 1.57 3.72
C PHE A 3 5.75 0.28 3.01
N TRP A 4 7.02 -0.07 3.08
CA TRP A 4 7.57 -1.29 2.50
C TRP A 4 7.99 -2.26 3.59
N HIS A 5 7.48 -3.48 3.49
CA HIS A 5 7.69 -4.60 4.42
C HIS A 5 8.02 -5.88 3.63
N SER A 6 8.23 -7.00 4.32
CA SER A 6 8.37 -8.31 3.69
C SER A 6 7.81 -9.39 4.64
N GLN A 7 7.10 -10.43 4.19
CA GLN A 7 6.84 -10.83 2.80
C GLN A 7 5.38 -11.28 2.56
N ALA A 8 4.83 -10.97 1.38
CA ALA A 8 3.55 -11.52 0.91
C ALA A 8 3.31 -11.38 -0.62
N ASN A 9 4.16 -10.63 -1.35
CA ASN A 9 3.97 -10.31 -2.77
C ASN A 9 2.62 -9.61 -3.06
N ALA A 10 2.22 -8.66 -2.20
CA ALA A 10 0.94 -7.98 -2.26
C ALA A 10 1.02 -6.54 -1.74
N VAL A 11 0.03 -5.73 -2.11
CA VAL A 11 -0.15 -4.37 -1.61
C VAL A 11 -1.48 -4.31 -0.89
N TYR A 12 -1.44 -3.86 0.36
CA TYR A 12 -2.59 -3.77 1.24
C TYR A 12 -3.01 -2.32 1.45
N ALA A 13 -4.32 -2.09 1.47
CA ALA A 13 -4.88 -0.82 1.89
C ALA A 13 -4.89 -0.69 3.42
N SER A 14 -4.56 0.50 3.92
CA SER A 14 -4.69 0.82 5.34
C SER A 14 -6.16 1.07 5.72
N GLU A 15 -6.58 0.61 6.89
CA GLU A 15 -7.82 1.06 7.53
C GLU A 15 -7.63 1.24 9.03
N CYS A 16 -8.54 2.00 9.65
CA CYS A 16 -8.70 2.04 11.09
C CYS A 16 -10.17 2.19 11.43
N THR A 17 -10.83 1.05 11.74
CA THR A 17 -12.21 0.88 12.24
C THR A 17 -13.37 1.40 11.38
N ASN A 18 -13.14 2.40 10.53
CA ASN A 18 -14.16 3.08 9.72
C ASN A 18 -14.13 2.66 8.25
N GLY A 19 -13.52 1.50 7.96
CA GLY A 19 -13.27 1.02 6.61
C GLY A 19 -12.12 1.75 5.91
N VAL A 20 -11.84 1.32 4.68
CA VAL A 20 -10.78 1.87 3.84
C VAL A 20 -11.25 3.17 3.16
N LEU A 21 -10.39 4.19 3.16
CA LEU A 21 -10.66 5.45 2.45
C LEU A 21 -10.66 5.24 0.92
N PRO A 22 -11.54 5.91 0.15
CA PRO A 22 -11.54 5.81 -1.32
C PRO A 22 -10.19 6.17 -1.97
N ASP A 23 -9.50 7.18 -1.43
CA ASP A 23 -8.17 7.56 -1.90
C ASP A 23 -7.10 6.51 -1.59
N THR A 24 -7.28 5.74 -0.50
CA THR A 24 -6.40 4.60 -0.18
C THR A 24 -6.59 3.48 -1.20
N ILE A 25 -7.82 3.18 -1.60
CA ILE A 25 -8.09 2.20 -2.66
C ILE A 25 -7.42 2.63 -3.97
N THR A 26 -7.59 3.89 -4.36
CA THR A 26 -6.97 4.45 -5.56
C THR A 26 -5.44 4.35 -5.51
N LEU A 27 -4.83 4.67 -4.36
CA LEU A 27 -3.40 4.57 -4.13
C LEU A 27 -2.91 3.11 -4.24
N MET A 28 -3.60 2.17 -3.59
CA MET A 28 -3.29 0.74 -3.60
C MET A 28 -3.32 0.19 -5.03
N GLU A 29 -4.42 0.40 -5.76
CA GLU A 29 -4.58 -0.10 -7.13
C GLU A 29 -3.55 0.49 -8.07
N THR A 30 -3.31 1.81 -8.00
CA THR A 30 -2.29 2.49 -8.81
C THR A 30 -0.91 1.88 -8.62
N TYR A 31 -0.51 1.68 -7.35
CA TYR A 31 0.80 1.12 -7.04
C TYR A 31 0.90 -0.35 -7.46
N ALA A 32 -0.06 -1.18 -7.03
CA ALA A 32 -0.05 -2.62 -7.23
C ALA A 32 -0.09 -2.99 -8.72
N GLN A 33 -0.91 -2.31 -9.51
CA GLN A 33 -1.01 -2.54 -10.96
C GLN A 33 0.32 -2.22 -11.67
N ALA A 34 0.93 -1.08 -11.36
CA ALA A 34 2.17 -0.66 -12.01
C ALA A 34 3.39 -1.47 -11.55
N ALA A 35 3.41 -1.91 -10.29
CA ALA A 35 4.47 -2.71 -9.71
C ALA A 35 4.25 -4.23 -9.87
N ASN A 36 3.14 -4.68 -10.48
CA ASN A 36 2.78 -6.08 -10.65
C ASN A 36 2.74 -6.87 -9.32
N TYR A 37 2.04 -6.31 -8.33
CA TYR A 37 1.67 -6.98 -7.09
C TYR A 37 0.16 -7.26 -7.07
N LYS A 38 -0.27 -8.19 -6.21
CA LYS A 38 -1.69 -8.38 -5.92
C LYS A 38 -2.22 -7.21 -5.07
N SER A 39 -3.31 -6.58 -5.48
CA SER A 39 -4.05 -5.64 -4.63
C SER A 39 -4.92 -6.40 -3.63
N VAL A 40 -4.87 -6.03 -2.36
CA VAL A 40 -5.69 -6.64 -1.30
C VAL A 40 -6.26 -5.55 -0.39
N ALA A 41 -7.57 -5.31 -0.47
CA ALA A 41 -8.19 -4.20 0.24
C ALA A 41 -8.21 -4.36 1.77
N THR A 42 -8.15 -5.58 2.28
CA THR A 42 -8.22 -5.86 3.71
C THR A 42 -7.19 -6.92 4.08
N PHE A 43 -6.37 -6.64 5.08
CA PHE A 43 -5.47 -7.62 5.67
C PHE A 43 -6.21 -8.42 6.75
N ASP A 44 -6.28 -9.74 6.59
CA ASP A 44 -7.07 -10.62 7.45
C ASP A 44 -6.30 -11.83 7.99
N ALA A 45 -4.98 -11.88 7.77
CA ALA A 45 -4.16 -13.02 8.19
C ALA A 45 -4.03 -13.13 9.72
N TYR A 46 -4.04 -11.99 10.42
CA TYR A 46 -4.06 -11.89 11.88
C TYR A 46 -4.46 -10.47 12.32
N PRO A 47 -4.92 -10.28 13.58
CA PRO A 47 -5.18 -8.95 14.12
C PRO A 47 -3.92 -8.10 14.23
N VAL A 48 -4.00 -6.84 13.82
CA VAL A 48 -2.93 -5.85 13.91
C VAL A 48 -3.42 -4.66 14.74
N THR A 49 -2.56 -4.13 15.61
CA THR A 49 -2.81 -2.90 16.37
C THR A 49 -1.55 -2.05 16.47
N GLY A 50 -1.70 -0.72 16.44
CA GLY A 50 -0.59 0.22 16.61
C GLY A 50 0.35 0.36 15.41
N ASP A 51 -0.07 -0.12 14.24
CA ASP A 51 0.62 0.05 12.96
C ASP A 51 0.54 1.50 12.45
N ALA A 52 1.54 1.89 11.67
CA ALA A 52 1.71 3.29 11.25
C ALA A 52 0.66 3.69 10.20
N GLU A 53 0.34 2.78 9.29
CA GLU A 53 -0.64 2.97 8.24
C GLU A 53 -2.07 3.07 8.79
N GLY A 54 -2.44 2.26 9.79
CA GLY A 54 -3.71 2.34 10.50
C GLY A 54 -3.84 3.66 11.26
N TRP A 55 -2.79 4.14 11.93
CA TRP A 55 -2.80 5.46 12.54
C TRP A 55 -3.02 6.59 11.51
N LEU A 56 -2.34 6.53 10.36
CA LEU A 56 -2.54 7.51 9.29
C LEU A 56 -3.99 7.48 8.75
N ALA A 57 -4.56 6.28 8.56
CA ALA A 57 -5.96 6.13 8.17
C ALA A 57 -6.92 6.76 9.19
N SER A 58 -6.63 6.65 10.50
CA SER A 58 -7.45 7.22 11.57
C SER A 58 -7.55 8.75 11.52
N ILE A 59 -6.56 9.41 10.92
CA ILE A 59 -6.51 10.88 10.73
C ILE A 59 -6.77 11.29 9.27
N GLY A 60 -7.31 10.38 8.45
CA GLY A 60 -7.73 10.69 7.08
C GLY A 60 -6.61 10.78 6.07
N ILE A 61 -5.41 10.26 6.37
CA ILE A 61 -4.28 10.23 5.43
C ILE A 61 -4.24 8.89 4.71
N PRO A 62 -4.36 8.84 3.37
CA PRO A 62 -4.28 7.60 2.62
C PRO A 62 -2.90 6.94 2.75
N ALA A 63 -2.87 5.67 3.14
CA ALA A 63 -1.65 4.88 3.30
C ALA A 63 -1.81 3.46 2.75
N ILE A 64 -0.71 2.87 2.29
CA ILE A 64 -0.67 1.47 1.82
C ILE A 64 0.57 0.78 2.35
N THR A 65 0.46 -0.54 2.51
CA THR A 65 1.56 -1.42 2.88
C THR A 65 1.93 -2.30 1.69
N VAL A 66 3.17 -2.19 1.22
CA VAL A 66 3.74 -3.04 0.17
C VAL A 66 4.52 -4.15 0.84
N GLU A 67 4.01 -5.36 0.76
CA GLU A 67 4.70 -6.57 1.22
C GLU A 67 5.47 -7.18 0.06
N LEU A 68 6.80 -7.07 0.10
CA LEU A 68 7.69 -7.61 -0.92
C LEU A 68 7.50 -9.12 -1.10
N ALA A 69 7.95 -9.65 -2.24
CA ALA A 69 7.76 -11.07 -2.54
C ALA A 69 8.61 -12.00 -1.67
N ASN A 70 9.75 -11.52 -1.17
CA ASN A 70 10.65 -12.27 -0.29
C ASN A 70 11.48 -11.31 0.57
N HIS A 71 12.29 -11.88 1.46
CA HIS A 71 13.17 -11.13 2.38
C HIS A 71 14.54 -10.75 1.78
N GLU A 72 14.82 -11.12 0.54
CA GLU A 72 16.16 -11.03 -0.06
C GLU A 72 16.28 -9.94 -1.14
N SER A 73 15.17 -9.60 -1.80
CA SER A 73 15.12 -8.67 -2.91
C SER A 73 14.27 -7.46 -2.58
N THR A 74 14.76 -6.29 -2.94
CA THR A 74 13.99 -5.04 -2.89
C THR A 74 13.03 -4.89 -4.07
N GLU A 75 13.10 -5.79 -5.05
CA GLU A 75 12.27 -5.76 -6.26
C GLU A 75 12.30 -4.38 -6.94
N TRP A 76 13.50 -3.79 -7.02
CA TRP A 76 13.71 -2.37 -7.33
C TRP A 76 12.92 -1.87 -8.54
N ASP A 77 12.97 -2.56 -9.68
CA ASP A 77 12.29 -2.12 -10.90
C ASP A 77 10.76 -2.14 -10.76
N LYS A 78 10.20 -3.14 -10.05
CA LYS A 78 8.77 -3.21 -9.74
C LYS A 78 8.36 -2.01 -8.88
N ASN A 79 9.08 -1.78 -7.79
CA ASN A 79 8.75 -0.71 -6.84
C ASN A 79 8.99 0.70 -7.42
N LEU A 80 10.00 0.87 -8.27
CA LEU A 80 10.20 2.12 -9.00
C LEU A 80 9.06 2.41 -9.98
N ALA A 81 8.54 1.39 -10.67
CA ALA A 81 7.37 1.53 -11.54
C ALA A 81 6.12 1.94 -10.74
N GLY A 82 5.89 1.32 -9.58
CA GLY A 82 4.83 1.68 -8.63
C GLY A 82 4.90 3.14 -8.19
N ILE A 83 6.08 3.60 -7.74
CA ILE A 83 6.27 4.99 -7.31
C ILE A 83 6.07 5.97 -8.45
N LYS A 84 6.62 5.70 -9.64
CA LYS A 84 6.41 6.56 -10.81
C LYS A 84 4.93 6.66 -11.18
N ALA A 85 4.17 5.57 -11.07
CA ALA A 85 2.74 5.60 -11.31
C ALA A 85 2.01 6.48 -10.29
N VAL A 86 2.27 6.29 -9.00
CA VAL A 86 1.69 7.13 -7.94
C VAL A 86 2.03 8.60 -8.15
N LEU A 87 3.30 8.94 -8.38
CA LEU A 87 3.71 10.32 -8.63
C LEU A 87 2.98 10.91 -9.84
N ARG A 88 2.83 10.17 -10.95
CA ARG A 88 2.04 10.65 -12.11
C ARG A 88 0.56 10.87 -11.79
N THR A 89 -0.04 10.03 -10.96
CA THR A 89 -1.46 10.15 -10.56
C THR A 89 -1.73 11.40 -9.71
N TYR A 90 -0.75 11.86 -8.93
CA TYR A 90 -0.91 12.98 -7.99
C TYR A 90 -0.13 14.24 -8.37
N ILE A 91 0.74 14.21 -9.39
CA ILE A 91 1.36 15.44 -9.90
C ILE A 91 0.28 16.33 -10.53
N GLY A 92 0.11 17.54 -9.98
CA GLY A 92 -0.82 18.55 -10.51
C GLY A 92 -2.27 18.44 -10.06
N LYS A 93 -2.60 17.55 -9.12
CA LYS A 93 -3.80 17.68 -8.28
C LYS A 93 -3.52 18.64 -7.13
#